data_AF-A0A8C7ZVN0-F1
#
_entry.id   AF-A0A8C7ZVN0-F1
#
_cell.length_a   1.000
_cell.length_b   1.000
_cell.length_c   1.000
_cell.angle_alpha   90.00
_cell.angle_beta   90.00
_cell.angle_gamma   90.00
#
_symmetry.space_group_name_H-M   'P 1'
#
loop_
_entity.id
_entity.type
_entity.pdbx_description
1 polymer ?
#
loop_
_entity_poly.entity_id
_entity_poly.type
_entity_poly.pdbx_seq_one_letter_code
_entity_poly.pdbx_strand_id
1 'polypeptide(L)'
;MCSLTLFPPPLPDGQTTLCESNNELLSGSNTQVCLNASPMSLHFPRESLKLHSRTESSKDAYYHTIKHDNAVIVQWISSFHSSLFPHLTLSSEDMIAEFSQVLNWSDCVVRAFAWHPHTDKFAVALLDESIKIYNPKSTTTPTLKHRLQRNVAAMQWKPLCASALAVACQNCVLVWHVDPCSLSARPSSSCAQVLSHPGHAPVTSIAWSPSGALLLSASPMDTSMMVWDVAAESCVPLQRVGGGGVTFLSWSPDGSHVLASTPSALFRVWETRMWTCERWPCLKGRCQSGCWSPDGSRLLFAVEGETVIYALTFAGGPQAAAVVADLSETTFHTEDGDLIVGGEIQSLAWDPRGERLAVLLKGDPQATNRPAIIAVFKTRTSPIFELLPCGFVQGEPGVEPRLMQFHPNFQHGALLTVCWSSGRITHVPFYFLTSAAPLVGLSGSPSRLHPLERPADFASQSLFTELLS
;
A
#
# COMPACT_ATOMS: atom_id res chain seq x y z
N MET A 1 11.03 -14.49 -17.39
CA MET A 1 10.02 -13.43 -17.26
C MET A 1 8.69 -14.11 -17.06
N CYS A 2 7.96 -13.76 -16.01
CA CYS A 2 6.65 -14.34 -15.70
C CYS A 2 5.56 -13.65 -16.54
N SER A 3 4.51 -14.37 -16.96
CA SER A 3 3.35 -13.83 -17.69
C SER A 3 2.03 -14.24 -17.04
N LEU A 4 0.96 -13.46 -17.23
CA LEU A 4 -0.39 -13.79 -16.73
C LEU A 4 -0.98 -15.07 -17.33
N THR A 5 -0.56 -15.46 -18.54
CA THR A 5 -1.00 -16.72 -19.17
C THR A 5 -0.60 -17.98 -18.40
N LEU A 6 0.35 -17.85 -17.47
CA LEU A 6 0.82 -18.94 -16.61
C LEU A 6 0.01 -19.06 -15.30
N PHE A 7 -0.96 -18.17 -15.05
CA PHE A 7 -1.83 -18.24 -13.88
C PHE A 7 -2.94 -19.29 -14.09
N PRO A 8 -3.39 -19.96 -13.01
CA PRO A 8 -4.68 -20.64 -13.04
C PRO A 8 -5.80 -19.60 -13.28
N PRO A 9 -6.93 -19.99 -13.89
CA PRO A 9 -8.04 -19.07 -14.10
C PRO A 9 -8.52 -18.47 -12.77
N PRO A 10 -8.99 -17.21 -12.76
CA PRO A 10 -9.67 -16.62 -11.62
C PRO A 10 -10.86 -17.47 -11.17
N LEU A 11 -11.25 -17.32 -9.90
CA LEU A 11 -12.38 -18.08 -9.35
C LEU A 11 -13.69 -17.61 -10.01
N PRO A 12 -14.71 -18.50 -10.14
CA PRO A 12 -16.04 -18.12 -10.64
C PRO A 12 -16.70 -17.03 -9.80
N ASP A 13 -17.65 -16.28 -10.36
CA ASP A 13 -18.31 -15.21 -9.62
C ASP A 13 -19.06 -15.77 -8.41
N GLY A 14 -18.96 -15.06 -7.29
CA GLY A 14 -19.54 -15.47 -6.01
C GLY A 14 -18.64 -16.38 -5.16
N GLN A 15 -17.49 -16.81 -5.71
CA GLN A 15 -16.46 -17.49 -4.94
C GLN A 15 -15.37 -16.50 -4.52
N THR A 16 -15.26 -16.25 -3.22
CA THR A 16 -14.17 -15.44 -2.65
C THR A 16 -12.98 -16.34 -2.33
N THR A 17 -11.77 -15.83 -2.55
CA THR A 17 -10.54 -16.51 -2.12
C THR A 17 -10.50 -16.59 -0.59
N LEU A 18 -10.53 -17.81 -0.04
CA LEU A 18 -10.65 -18.03 1.41
C LEU A 18 -9.31 -18.23 2.11
N CYS A 19 -8.38 -18.96 1.50
CA CYS A 19 -7.04 -19.21 2.04
C CYS A 19 -6.16 -19.92 1.02
N GLU A 20 -4.84 -19.87 1.17
CA GLU A 20 -3.92 -20.79 0.47
C GLU A 20 -3.52 -21.94 1.40
N SER A 21 -3.71 -23.18 0.96
CA SER A 21 -3.12 -24.38 1.59
C SER A 21 -2.44 -25.21 0.51
N ASN A 22 -1.23 -25.70 0.76
CA ASN A 22 -0.48 -26.55 -0.19
C ASN A 22 -0.33 -25.94 -1.59
N ASN A 23 0.05 -24.67 -1.67
CA ASN A 23 0.32 -23.98 -2.94
C ASN A 23 -0.90 -23.68 -3.82
N GLU A 24 -2.13 -23.94 -3.37
CA GLU A 24 -3.37 -23.65 -4.08
C GLU A 24 -4.26 -22.67 -3.30
N LEU A 25 -4.77 -21.64 -3.98
CA LEU A 25 -5.79 -20.75 -3.42
C LEU A 25 -7.13 -21.48 -3.41
N LEU A 26 -7.69 -21.65 -2.22
CA LEU A 26 -8.96 -22.29 -2.00
C LEU A 26 -10.09 -21.28 -2.12
N SER A 27 -11.18 -21.70 -2.77
CA SER A 27 -12.45 -20.99 -2.81
C SER A 27 -13.44 -21.57 -1.81
N GLY A 28 -14.49 -20.80 -1.49
CA GLY A 28 -15.67 -21.38 -0.87
C GLY A 28 -16.93 -20.62 -1.23
N SER A 29 -18.02 -21.39 -1.31
CA SER A 29 -19.34 -20.96 -1.77
C SER A 29 -20.36 -20.77 -0.64
N ASN A 30 -19.99 -21.08 0.61
CA ASN A 30 -20.91 -21.08 1.76
C ASN A 30 -20.29 -20.41 2.98
N THR A 31 -20.94 -19.34 3.44
CA THR A 31 -20.65 -18.59 4.67
C THR A 31 -20.74 -19.43 5.97
N GLN A 32 -21.13 -20.70 5.91
CA GLN A 32 -21.33 -21.55 7.09
C GLN A 32 -20.14 -22.46 7.46
N VAL A 33 -19.16 -22.71 6.58
CA VAL A 33 -18.10 -23.72 6.87
C VAL A 33 -16.86 -23.13 7.55
N CYS A 34 -16.70 -21.80 7.61
CA CYS A 34 -15.47 -21.15 8.14
C CYS A 34 -15.72 -20.19 9.33
N LEU A 35 -16.75 -20.42 10.14
CA LEU A 35 -17.04 -19.56 11.31
C LEU A 35 -16.12 -19.76 12.53
N ASN A 36 -15.17 -20.69 12.49
CA ASN A 36 -14.28 -20.90 13.65
C ASN A 36 -12.86 -20.32 13.50
N ALA A 37 -12.48 -19.80 12.33
CA ALA A 37 -11.11 -19.31 12.09
C ALA A 37 -11.00 -18.14 11.08
N SER A 38 -12.09 -17.45 10.76
CA SER A 38 -12.02 -16.28 9.88
C SER A 38 -11.52 -15.05 10.67
N PRO A 39 -10.40 -14.42 10.28
CA PRO A 39 -9.96 -13.18 10.91
C PRO A 39 -11.03 -12.09 10.77
N MET A 40 -11.14 -11.24 11.80
CA MET A 40 -12.14 -10.17 11.91
C MET A 40 -12.35 -9.42 10.58
N SER A 41 -13.60 -9.38 10.09
CA SER A 41 -13.96 -8.52 8.95
C SER A 41 -14.62 -7.25 9.48
N LEU A 42 -14.10 -6.09 9.06
CA LEU A 42 -14.71 -4.79 9.34
C LEU A 42 -15.51 -4.33 8.14
N HIS A 43 -16.61 -3.61 8.35
CA HIS A 43 -17.41 -3.05 7.27
C HIS A 43 -17.84 -1.62 7.59
N PHE A 44 -17.59 -0.71 6.64
CA PHE A 44 -17.93 0.70 6.73
C PHE A 44 -18.85 1.06 5.55
N PRO A 45 -20.18 0.98 5.71
CA PRO A 45 -21.10 1.35 4.63
C PRO A 45 -21.00 2.85 4.36
N ARG A 46 -20.93 3.25 3.09
CA ARG A 46 -20.74 4.65 2.69
C ARG A 46 -21.84 5.56 3.25
N GLU A 47 -23.07 5.07 3.33
CA GLU A 47 -24.24 5.81 3.83
C GLU A 47 -24.11 6.18 5.32
N SER A 48 -23.29 5.45 6.08
CA SER A 48 -23.05 5.74 7.50
C SER A 48 -22.07 6.90 7.74
N LEU A 49 -21.36 7.33 6.70
CA LEU A 49 -20.33 8.36 6.78
C LEU A 49 -20.88 9.71 6.36
N LYS A 50 -20.82 10.68 7.26
CA LYS A 50 -21.21 12.06 6.97
C LYS A 50 -20.03 12.80 6.37
N LEU A 51 -20.09 13.09 5.07
CA LEU A 51 -19.13 14.02 4.45
C LEU A 51 -19.23 15.39 5.14
N HIS A 52 -18.08 16.01 5.37
CA HIS A 52 -18.05 17.43 5.69
C HIS A 52 -18.43 18.23 4.44
N SER A 53 -19.70 18.59 4.30
CA SER A 53 -20.14 19.59 3.33
C SER A 53 -19.72 20.98 3.81
N ARG A 54 -18.44 21.31 3.63
CA ARG A 54 -18.01 22.71 3.64
C ARG A 54 -17.28 22.95 2.33
N THR A 55 -18.01 23.51 1.37
CA THR A 55 -17.44 24.22 0.24
C THR A 55 -16.70 25.44 0.78
N GLU A 56 -15.51 25.24 1.34
CA GLU A 56 -14.55 26.32 1.44
C GLU A 56 -14.10 26.60 0.01
N SER A 57 -14.56 27.74 -0.53
CA SER A 57 -14.00 28.34 -1.71
C SER A 57 -12.50 28.52 -1.46
N SER A 58 -11.69 27.52 -1.88
CA SER A 58 -10.26 27.72 -2.00
C SER A 58 -10.06 28.67 -3.15
N LYS A 59 -10.02 29.97 -2.84
CA LYS A 59 -9.21 30.86 -3.65
C LYS A 59 -7.77 30.44 -3.38
N ASP A 60 -7.25 29.54 -4.19
CA ASP A 60 -5.83 29.23 -4.24
C ASP A 60 -5.10 30.52 -4.64
N ALA A 61 -4.64 31.24 -3.64
CA ALA A 61 -3.86 32.45 -3.79
C ALA A 61 -2.46 32.19 -3.26
N TYR A 62 -1.56 31.67 -4.11
CA TYR A 62 -0.13 31.88 -3.96
C TYR A 62 0.58 31.90 -5.33
N TYR A 63 0.40 33.00 -6.06
CA TYR A 63 1.45 33.54 -6.92
C TYR A 63 2.23 34.56 -6.09
N HIS A 64 3.37 34.19 -5.51
CA HIS A 64 4.30 35.21 -4.99
C HIS A 64 5.10 35.80 -6.16
N THR A 65 4.55 36.91 -6.65
CA THR A 65 5.20 38.13 -7.17
C THR A 65 6.71 38.06 -7.44
N ILE A 66 7.08 37.81 -8.69
CA ILE A 66 8.27 38.44 -9.28
C ILE A 66 7.85 39.87 -9.64
N LYS A 67 8.53 40.87 -9.08
CA LYS A 67 8.27 42.29 -9.34
C LYS A 67 8.33 42.59 -10.85
N HIS A 68 7.36 43.40 -11.29
CA HIS A 68 7.15 44.00 -12.60
C HIS A 68 8.36 44.03 -13.56
N ASP A 69 8.32 43.21 -14.60
CA ASP A 69 8.13 43.61 -16.00
C ASP A 69 7.95 42.35 -16.87
N ASN A 70 7.00 42.37 -17.83
CA ASN A 70 6.62 41.31 -18.78
C ASN A 70 5.55 40.26 -18.36
N ALA A 71 4.29 40.69 -18.30
CA ALA A 71 3.12 39.82 -18.10
C ALA A 71 2.96 38.72 -19.18
N VAL A 72 3.44 38.95 -20.41
CA VAL A 72 3.35 37.99 -21.52
C VAL A 72 4.31 36.82 -21.33
N ILE A 73 5.50 37.07 -20.77
CA ILE A 73 6.52 36.03 -20.51
C ILE A 73 6.05 35.14 -19.35
N VAL A 74 5.40 35.69 -18.33
CA VAL A 74 4.83 34.91 -17.21
C VAL A 74 3.68 34.02 -17.67
N GLN A 75 2.83 34.48 -18.59
CA GLN A 75 1.78 33.64 -19.19
C GLN A 75 2.34 32.52 -20.07
N TRP A 76 3.41 32.78 -20.83
CA TRP A 76 4.10 31.76 -21.62
C TRP A 76 4.86 30.74 -20.76
N ILE A 77 5.53 31.19 -19.69
CA ILE A 77 6.23 30.30 -18.77
C ILE A 77 5.21 29.45 -17.98
N SER A 78 4.09 30.03 -17.54
CA SER A 78 3.03 29.26 -16.85
C SER A 78 2.31 28.30 -17.79
N SER A 79 2.03 28.65 -19.03
CA SER A 79 1.44 27.72 -20.01
C SER A 79 2.41 26.61 -20.41
N PHE A 80 3.70 26.92 -20.56
CA PHE A 80 4.74 25.94 -20.84
C PHE A 80 4.97 25.00 -19.64
N HIS A 81 5.00 25.55 -18.42
CA HIS A 81 5.15 24.77 -17.19
C HIS A 81 3.90 23.93 -16.89
N SER A 82 2.70 24.40 -17.25
CA SER A 82 1.45 23.62 -17.15
C SER A 82 1.39 22.50 -18.19
N SER A 83 1.97 22.72 -19.38
CA SER A 83 2.10 21.67 -20.41
C SER A 83 3.07 20.56 -19.98
N LEU A 84 4.18 20.94 -19.33
CA LEU A 84 5.17 19.99 -18.82
C LEU A 84 4.71 19.25 -17.56
N PHE A 85 3.85 19.89 -16.75
CA PHE A 85 3.37 19.37 -15.47
C PHE A 85 1.85 19.61 -15.35
N PRO A 86 1.03 18.82 -16.08
CA PRO A 86 -0.42 19.03 -16.12
C PRO A 86 -1.08 18.92 -14.76
N HIS A 87 -0.50 18.12 -13.86
CA HIS A 87 -1.00 17.93 -12.50
C HIS A 87 -1.04 19.23 -11.69
N LEU A 88 -0.22 20.24 -12.01
CA LEU A 88 -0.22 21.54 -11.32
C LEU A 88 -1.49 22.37 -11.55
N THR A 89 -2.35 21.94 -12.49
CA THR A 89 -3.66 22.56 -12.73
C THR A 89 -4.79 21.90 -11.92
N LEU A 90 -4.52 20.76 -11.29
CA LEU A 90 -5.48 20.01 -10.49
C LEU A 90 -5.73 20.69 -9.14
N SER A 91 -6.93 20.52 -8.60
CA SER A 91 -7.21 20.86 -7.21
C SER A 91 -6.38 19.97 -6.27
N SER A 92 -6.20 20.38 -5.01
CA SER A 92 -5.47 19.54 -4.05
C SER A 92 -6.11 18.16 -3.84
N GLU A 93 -7.44 18.07 -3.91
CA GLU A 93 -8.16 16.80 -3.77
C GLU A 93 -7.94 15.89 -5.00
N ASP A 94 -8.07 16.44 -6.20
CA ASP A 94 -7.82 15.71 -7.44
C ASP A 94 -6.35 15.26 -7.54
N MET A 95 -5.42 16.08 -7.05
CA MET A 95 -4.01 15.73 -6.99
C MET A 95 -3.75 14.60 -5.99
N ILE A 96 -4.42 14.59 -4.84
CA ILE A 96 -4.35 13.45 -3.91
C ILE A 96 -4.92 12.20 -4.57
N ALA A 97 -6.06 12.32 -5.26
CA ALA A 97 -6.69 11.20 -5.96
C ALA A 97 -5.78 10.60 -7.03
N GLU A 98 -5.15 11.45 -7.85
CA GLU A 98 -4.25 11.09 -8.95
C GLU A 98 -3.01 10.32 -8.47
N PHE A 99 -2.39 10.77 -7.38
CA PHE A 99 -1.15 10.18 -6.86
C PHE A 99 -1.36 9.21 -5.69
N SER A 100 -2.62 8.87 -5.37
CA SER A 100 -2.94 7.94 -4.30
C SER A 100 -2.52 6.52 -4.64
N GLN A 101 -2.05 5.78 -3.64
CA GLN A 101 -1.88 4.33 -3.73
C GLN A 101 -3.22 3.58 -3.67
N VAL A 102 -4.29 4.24 -3.18
CA VAL A 102 -5.65 3.69 -3.17
C VAL A 102 -6.26 3.86 -4.55
N LEU A 103 -6.69 2.76 -5.17
CA LEU A 103 -7.40 2.78 -6.44
C LEU A 103 -8.72 3.54 -6.29
N ASN A 104 -9.02 4.46 -7.22
CA ASN A 104 -10.24 5.27 -7.20
C ASN A 104 -10.45 5.98 -5.85
N TRP A 105 -9.38 6.60 -5.34
CA TRP A 105 -9.35 7.21 -4.00
C TRP A 105 -10.56 8.08 -3.71
N SER A 106 -10.98 8.96 -4.65
CA SER A 106 -12.11 9.90 -4.51
C SER A 106 -13.42 9.25 -4.07
N ASP A 107 -13.68 8.03 -4.54
CA ASP A 107 -14.88 7.26 -4.22
C ASP A 107 -14.65 6.18 -3.15
N CYS A 108 -13.44 6.10 -2.60
CA CYS A 108 -13.11 5.10 -1.61
C CYS A 108 -13.57 5.50 -0.20
N VAL A 109 -14.29 4.60 0.45
CA VAL A 109 -14.67 4.74 1.87
C VAL A 109 -13.44 4.71 2.78
N VAL A 110 -12.50 3.81 2.51
CA VAL A 110 -11.26 3.65 3.25
C VAL A 110 -10.17 4.44 2.53
N ARG A 111 -9.90 5.66 2.99
CA ARG A 111 -8.95 6.59 2.36
C ARG A 111 -7.48 6.20 2.56
N ALA A 112 -7.18 5.50 3.66
CA ALA A 112 -5.87 4.93 3.94
C ALA A 112 -6.00 3.83 5.01
N PHE A 113 -5.06 2.89 5.00
CA PHE A 113 -4.95 1.81 5.98
C PHE A 113 -3.48 1.65 6.39
N ALA A 114 -3.21 1.36 7.67
CA ALA A 114 -1.85 1.14 8.14
C ALA A 114 -1.79 0.13 9.30
N TRP A 115 -1.12 -1.01 9.08
CA TRP A 115 -0.66 -1.88 10.17
C TRP A 115 0.44 -1.24 11.01
N HIS A 116 0.40 -1.45 12.31
CA HIS A 116 1.50 -1.14 13.20
C HIS A 116 2.62 -2.17 13.00
N PRO A 117 3.90 -1.76 12.82
CA PRO A 117 4.97 -2.65 12.36
C PRO A 117 5.33 -3.78 13.32
N HIS A 118 4.98 -3.68 14.60
CA HIS A 118 5.39 -4.64 15.64
C HIS A 118 4.24 -5.28 16.42
N THR A 119 2.99 -4.93 16.13
CA THR A 119 1.82 -5.41 16.90
C THR A 119 0.62 -5.58 15.98
N ASP A 120 -0.36 -6.38 16.36
CA ASP A 120 -1.58 -6.63 15.58
C ASP A 120 -2.60 -5.47 15.63
N LYS A 121 -2.11 -4.24 15.77
CA LYS A 121 -2.87 -2.99 15.78
C LYS A 121 -2.84 -2.37 14.40
N PHE A 122 -3.92 -1.73 13.99
CA PHE A 122 -3.96 -1.00 12.73
C PHE A 122 -4.83 0.26 12.82
N ALA A 123 -4.60 1.18 11.88
CA ALA A 123 -5.39 2.39 11.72
C ALA A 123 -6.13 2.36 10.37
N VAL A 124 -7.35 2.88 10.37
CA VAL A 124 -8.20 3.01 9.18
C VAL A 124 -8.65 4.46 9.07
N ALA A 125 -8.28 5.14 8.00
CA ALA A 125 -8.78 6.47 7.67
C ALA A 125 -10.03 6.34 6.80
N LEU A 126 -11.09 7.05 7.18
CA LEU A 126 -12.39 6.98 6.54
C LEU A 126 -12.71 8.26 5.76
N LEU A 127 -13.65 8.14 4.83
CA LEU A 127 -14.16 9.24 4.01
C LEU A 127 -14.70 10.45 4.81
N ASP A 128 -15.12 10.26 6.07
CA ASP A 128 -15.56 11.35 6.95
C ASP A 128 -14.41 12.09 7.66
N GLU A 129 -13.16 11.85 7.23
CA GLU A 129 -11.92 12.34 7.83
C GLU A 129 -11.62 11.78 9.22
N SER A 130 -12.36 10.77 9.70
CA SER A 130 -12.03 10.10 10.96
C SER A 130 -10.95 9.04 10.74
N ILE A 131 -10.07 8.89 11.72
CA ILE A 131 -9.14 7.75 11.76
C ILE A 131 -9.51 6.89 12.97
N LYS A 132 -9.82 5.62 12.73
CA LYS A 132 -10.11 4.64 13.78
C LYS A 132 -8.90 3.74 13.99
N ILE A 133 -8.53 3.53 15.26
CA ILE A 133 -7.46 2.60 15.63
C ILE A 133 -8.08 1.34 16.23
N TYR A 134 -7.77 0.19 15.63
CA TYR A 134 -8.20 -1.11 16.10
C TYR A 134 -7.02 -1.84 16.72
N ASN A 135 -7.21 -2.33 17.94
CA ASN A 135 -6.26 -3.17 18.65
C ASN A 135 -7.03 -4.34 19.26
N PRO A 136 -6.71 -5.60 18.93
CA PRO A 136 -7.43 -6.78 19.42
C PRO A 136 -7.39 -6.92 20.93
N LYS A 137 -6.37 -6.34 21.56
CA LYS A 137 -6.16 -6.38 23.02
C LYS A 137 -6.83 -5.19 23.74
N SER A 138 -7.48 -4.28 23.00
CA SER A 138 -8.16 -3.10 23.54
C SER A 138 -9.66 -3.23 23.40
N THR A 139 -10.39 -2.90 24.47
CA THR A 139 -11.86 -2.80 24.46
C THR A 139 -12.36 -1.49 23.86
N THR A 140 -11.46 -0.52 23.65
CA THR A 140 -11.79 0.78 23.06
C THR A 140 -11.20 0.89 21.65
N THR A 141 -11.94 1.57 20.78
CA THR A 141 -11.51 1.92 19.41
C THR A 141 -11.34 3.44 19.33
N PRO A 142 -10.12 3.98 19.58
CA PRO A 142 -9.86 5.40 19.48
C PRO A 142 -10.25 5.96 18.11
N THR A 143 -10.96 7.08 18.11
CA THR A 143 -11.30 7.85 16.90
C THR A 143 -10.58 9.19 16.93
N LEU A 144 -9.61 9.36 16.04
CA LEU A 144 -8.80 10.55 15.89
C LEU A 144 -9.49 11.53 14.94
N LYS A 145 -9.63 12.78 15.39
CA LYS A 145 -10.13 13.90 14.58
C LYS A 145 -9.32 15.15 14.90
N HIS A 146 -8.85 15.82 13.86
CA HIS A 146 -8.17 17.10 13.96
C HIS A 146 -8.68 18.04 12.87
N ARG A 147 -8.73 19.35 13.14
CA ARG A 147 -9.27 20.34 12.18
C ARG A 147 -8.51 20.38 10.84
N LEU A 148 -7.22 20.02 10.87
CA LEU A 148 -6.34 19.96 9.69
C LEU A 148 -6.27 18.56 9.05
N GLN A 149 -6.95 17.57 9.63
CA GLN A 149 -7.06 16.23 9.05
C GLN A 149 -8.11 16.27 7.95
N ARG A 150 -7.68 16.65 6.75
CA ARG A 150 -8.51 16.79 5.54
C ARG A 150 -7.86 16.02 4.41
N ASN A 151 -8.66 15.30 3.63
CA ASN A 151 -8.25 14.51 2.49
C ASN A 151 -7.03 13.64 2.85
N VAL A 152 -7.20 12.75 3.83
CA VAL A 152 -6.12 11.85 4.27
C VAL A 152 -5.62 11.01 3.08
N ALA A 153 -4.37 11.23 2.68
CA ALA A 153 -3.75 10.60 1.52
C ALA A 153 -3.00 9.31 1.88
N ALA A 154 -2.32 9.30 3.03
CA ALA A 154 -1.50 8.18 3.48
C ALA A 154 -1.36 8.17 5.01
N MET A 155 -1.06 7.00 5.57
CA MET A 155 -0.81 6.81 7.01
C MET A 155 0.34 5.84 7.23
N GLN A 156 1.14 6.07 8.26
CA GLN A 156 2.14 5.10 8.69
C GLN A 156 2.46 5.23 10.17
N TRP A 157 2.48 4.09 10.87
CA TRP A 157 2.94 4.01 12.25
C TRP A 157 4.45 4.19 12.32
N LYS A 158 4.91 4.91 13.33
CA LYS A 158 6.33 5.06 13.63
C LYS A 158 6.92 3.72 14.08
N PRO A 159 7.92 3.15 13.38
CA PRO A 159 8.61 1.95 13.84
C PRO A 159 9.24 2.13 15.21
N LEU A 160 9.38 1.02 15.94
CA LEU A 160 9.96 0.98 17.29
C LEU A 160 9.26 1.90 18.31
N CYS A 161 8.04 2.36 18.00
CA CYS A 161 7.24 3.22 18.85
C CYS A 161 5.79 2.74 18.89
N ALA A 162 5.29 2.44 20.08
CA ALA A 162 3.95 1.89 20.22
C ALA A 162 2.84 2.92 19.96
N SER A 163 3.09 4.23 20.07
CA SER A 163 2.02 5.24 20.17
C SER A 163 1.92 6.20 19.00
N ALA A 164 2.94 6.30 18.14
CA ALA A 164 3.00 7.36 17.14
C ALA A 164 2.49 6.92 15.75
N LEU A 165 1.51 7.66 15.22
CA LEU A 165 0.95 7.48 13.87
C LEU A 165 1.12 8.78 13.09
N ALA A 166 1.85 8.74 11.98
CA ALA A 166 1.91 9.84 11.03
C ALA A 166 0.78 9.72 10.00
N VAL A 167 0.18 10.86 9.65
CA VAL A 167 -0.97 10.99 8.77
C VAL A 167 -0.70 12.11 7.77
N ALA A 168 -0.58 11.76 6.49
CA ALA A 168 -0.49 12.72 5.40
C ALA A 168 -1.88 13.30 5.13
N CYS A 169 -2.04 14.60 5.36
CA CYS A 169 -3.25 15.34 5.09
C CYS A 169 -2.98 16.35 3.98
N GLN A 170 -4.03 16.95 3.42
CA GLN A 170 -3.88 17.95 2.36
C GLN A 170 -2.84 19.01 2.69
N ASN A 171 -2.94 19.72 3.82
CA ASN A 171 -2.08 20.88 4.05
C ASN A 171 -0.88 20.62 4.98
N CYS A 172 -0.77 19.42 5.56
CA CYS A 172 0.25 19.12 6.58
C CYS A 172 0.37 17.61 6.82
N VAL A 173 1.41 17.23 7.55
CA VAL A 173 1.47 15.91 8.20
C VAL A 173 1.09 16.06 9.67
N LEU A 174 0.19 15.21 10.15
CA LEU A 174 -0.13 15.11 11.58
C LEU A 174 0.60 13.90 12.16
N VAL A 175 1.34 14.08 13.26
CA VAL A 175 1.89 12.98 14.04
C VAL A 175 1.09 12.86 15.32
N TRP A 176 0.21 11.86 15.37
CA TRP A 176 -0.60 11.53 16.52
C TRP A 176 0.18 10.67 17.51
N HIS A 177 0.16 11.04 18.78
CA HIS A 177 0.65 10.24 19.89
C HIS A 177 -0.54 9.67 20.66
N VAL A 178 -0.88 8.41 20.36
CA VAL A 178 -2.00 7.69 20.97
C VAL A 178 -1.44 6.64 21.92
N ASP A 179 -1.51 6.93 23.22
CA ASP A 179 -1.09 5.99 24.26
C ASP A 179 -1.86 4.66 24.11
N PRO A 180 -1.15 3.52 23.89
CA PRO A 180 -1.77 2.20 23.76
C PRO A 180 -2.59 1.77 24.96
N CYS A 181 -2.30 2.31 26.14
CA CYS A 181 -2.99 2.00 27.39
C CYS A 181 -4.15 2.97 27.67
N SER A 182 -4.34 3.99 26.83
CA SER A 182 -5.40 4.97 27.03
C SER A 182 -6.78 4.33 26.81
N LEU A 183 -7.66 4.52 27.79
CA LEU A 183 -9.07 4.17 27.70
C LEU A 183 -9.89 5.26 26.98
N SER A 184 -9.25 6.33 26.50
CA SER A 184 -9.94 7.39 25.79
C SER A 184 -10.27 6.95 24.37
N ALA A 185 -11.56 6.77 24.11
CA ALA A 185 -12.08 6.54 22.76
C ALA A 185 -11.92 7.78 21.84
N ARG A 186 -11.60 8.96 22.38
CA ARG A 186 -11.43 10.20 21.62
C ARG A 186 -10.22 11.00 22.14
N PRO A 187 -9.01 10.68 21.66
CA PRO A 187 -7.83 11.48 21.96
C PRO A 187 -8.03 12.97 21.62
N SER A 188 -7.49 13.85 22.47
CA SER A 188 -7.54 15.29 22.25
C SER A 188 -6.74 15.69 21.01
N SER A 189 -7.14 16.76 20.33
CA SER A 189 -6.35 17.35 19.23
C SER A 189 -4.93 17.75 19.65
N SER A 190 -4.70 18.00 20.95
CA SER A 190 -3.36 18.27 21.50
C SER A 190 -2.42 17.06 21.48
N CYS A 191 -2.94 15.86 21.23
CA CYS A 191 -2.14 14.66 21.03
C CYS A 191 -1.54 14.58 19.61
N ALA A 192 -1.85 15.54 18.74
CA ALA A 192 -1.30 15.63 17.39
C ALA A 192 -0.27 16.77 17.28
N GLN A 193 0.95 16.44 16.87
CA GLN A 193 1.93 17.42 16.41
C GLN A 193 1.67 17.71 14.92
N VAL A 194 1.76 19.00 14.54
CA VAL A 194 1.56 19.44 13.15
C VAL A 194 2.92 19.71 12.51
N LEU A 195 3.21 19.03 11.40
CA LEU A 195 4.39 19.24 10.58
C LEU A 195 3.96 19.86 9.24
N SER A 196 4.49 21.04 8.92
CA SER A 196 4.14 21.76 7.70
C SER A 196 5.32 22.60 7.21
N HIS A 197 5.51 22.64 5.90
CA HIS A 197 6.52 23.48 5.24
C HIS A 197 5.85 24.32 4.14
N PRO A 198 6.19 25.61 3.96
CA PRO A 198 5.62 26.43 2.90
C PRO A 198 5.78 25.79 1.52
N GLY A 199 4.70 25.76 0.74
CA GLY A 199 4.67 25.14 -0.60
C GLY A 199 4.58 23.60 -0.61
N HIS A 200 4.70 22.93 0.54
CA HIS A 200 4.66 21.47 0.64
C HIS A 200 3.24 20.94 0.88
N ALA A 201 2.35 21.23 -0.06
CA ALA A 201 0.96 20.75 -0.06
C ALA A 201 0.47 20.59 -1.53
N PRO A 202 -0.43 19.65 -1.83
CA PRO A 202 -0.93 18.61 -0.93
C PRO A 202 0.13 17.56 -0.56
N VAL A 203 0.09 17.01 0.67
CA VAL A 203 0.98 15.90 1.05
C VAL A 203 0.36 14.58 0.63
N THR A 204 0.95 13.90 -0.35
CA THR A 204 0.40 12.65 -0.92
C THR A 204 1.07 11.39 -0.38
N SER A 205 2.31 11.48 0.11
CA SER A 205 3.05 10.33 0.62
C SER A 205 3.89 10.70 1.82
N ILE A 206 3.99 9.77 2.76
CA ILE A 206 4.85 9.84 3.94
C ILE A 206 5.57 8.50 4.12
N ALA A 207 6.78 8.54 4.67
CA ALA A 207 7.55 7.33 4.92
C ALA A 207 8.47 7.47 6.15
N TRP A 208 8.18 6.76 7.24
CA TRP A 208 9.07 6.58 8.37
C TRP A 208 10.27 5.73 7.99
N SER A 209 11.45 6.18 8.42
CA SER A 209 12.66 5.36 8.43
C SER A 209 12.44 4.10 9.29
N PRO A 210 13.05 2.95 8.94
CA PRO A 210 12.93 1.71 9.72
C PRO A 210 13.40 1.85 11.17
N SER A 211 14.34 2.77 11.43
CA SER A 211 14.80 3.12 12.78
C SER A 211 13.79 3.98 13.57
N GLY A 212 12.78 4.53 12.91
CA GLY A 212 11.82 5.47 13.48
C GLY A 212 12.41 6.86 13.80
N ALA A 213 13.65 7.15 13.40
CA ALA A 213 14.29 8.42 13.72
C ALA A 213 13.75 9.58 12.87
N LEU A 214 13.62 9.33 11.56
CA LEU A 214 13.20 10.33 10.58
C LEU A 214 11.88 9.94 9.93
N LEU A 215 11.06 10.95 9.65
CA LEU A 215 9.85 10.85 8.83
C LEU A 215 10.10 11.61 7.53
N LEU A 216 9.74 11.03 6.40
CA LEU A 216 9.73 11.71 5.11
C LEU A 216 8.32 12.14 4.72
N SER A 217 8.19 13.26 4.03
CA SER A 217 6.95 13.65 3.35
C SER A 217 7.21 14.16 1.93
N ALA A 218 6.21 13.99 1.08
CA ALA A 218 6.25 14.31 -0.33
C ALA A 218 4.97 15.04 -0.78
N SER A 219 5.15 16.01 -1.67
CA SER A 219 4.08 16.75 -2.34
C SER A 219 4.36 16.79 -3.85
N PRO A 220 3.37 16.53 -4.72
CA PRO A 220 3.53 16.64 -6.17
C PRO A 220 3.77 18.08 -6.65
N MET A 221 3.50 19.09 -5.80
CA MET A 221 3.79 20.50 -6.06
C MET A 221 5.18 20.93 -5.58
N ASP A 222 5.84 20.13 -4.75
CA ASP A 222 7.14 20.46 -4.17
C ASP A 222 8.24 19.53 -4.70
N THR A 223 9.21 20.13 -5.39
CA THR A 223 10.41 19.43 -5.90
C THR A 223 11.33 18.89 -4.80
N SER A 224 11.03 19.21 -3.55
CA SER A 224 11.75 18.76 -2.36
C SER A 224 11.01 17.63 -1.68
N MET A 225 11.75 16.58 -1.32
CA MET A 225 11.32 15.66 -0.28
C MET A 225 11.66 16.28 1.08
N MET A 226 10.73 16.33 2.01
CA MET A 226 10.98 16.84 3.36
C MET A 226 11.49 15.73 4.26
N VAL A 227 12.56 15.99 4.99
CA VAL A 227 13.11 15.12 6.03
C VAL A 227 12.83 15.73 7.39
N TRP A 228 11.96 15.09 8.16
CA TRP A 228 11.53 15.55 9.47
C TRP A 228 12.24 14.75 10.56
N ASP A 229 12.94 15.45 11.45
CA ASP A 229 13.21 14.93 12.79
C ASP A 229 12.08 15.41 13.70
N VAL A 230 11.12 14.51 13.91
CA VAL A 230 9.90 14.81 14.66
C VAL A 230 10.18 15.13 16.12
N ALA A 231 11.20 14.50 16.71
CA ALA A 231 11.57 14.70 18.11
C ALA A 231 12.35 16.01 18.31
N ALA A 232 13.22 16.37 17.37
CA ALA A 232 13.95 17.64 17.37
C ALA A 232 13.15 18.81 16.79
N GLU A 233 11.90 18.57 16.35
CA GLU A 233 11.03 19.55 15.70
C GLU A 233 11.71 20.28 14.51
N SER A 234 12.54 19.54 13.77
CA SER A 234 13.32 20.11 12.67
C SER A 234 12.96 19.49 11.33
N CYS A 235 13.15 20.27 10.27
CA CYS A 235 12.84 19.88 8.89
C CYS A 235 13.97 20.30 7.97
N VAL A 236 14.42 19.38 7.14
CA VAL A 236 15.41 19.65 6.08
C VAL A 236 14.81 19.29 4.71
N PRO A 237 14.65 20.25 3.80
CA PRO A 237 14.22 19.96 2.43
C PRO A 237 15.39 19.39 1.61
N LEU A 238 15.18 18.23 1.00
CA LEU A 238 16.11 17.65 0.03
C LEU A 238 15.61 17.93 -1.40
N GLN A 239 16.02 19.08 -1.93
CA GLN A 239 15.59 19.54 -3.24
C GLN A 239 16.43 18.93 -4.38
N ARG A 240 15.76 18.51 -5.45
CA ARG A 240 16.41 18.16 -6.72
C ARG A 240 15.62 18.73 -7.89
N VAL A 241 16.34 19.26 -8.88
CA VAL A 241 15.75 19.78 -10.11
C VAL A 241 15.45 18.64 -11.08
N GLY A 242 14.34 18.77 -11.80
CA GLY A 242 13.89 17.84 -12.83
C GLY A 242 13.00 16.72 -12.29
N GLY A 243 11.89 16.46 -13.01
CA GLY A 243 10.88 15.45 -12.67
C GLY A 243 9.60 16.00 -12.03
N GLY A 244 9.57 17.27 -11.64
CA GLY A 244 8.43 17.87 -10.91
C GLY A 244 8.55 17.63 -9.41
N GLY A 245 7.41 17.62 -8.70
CA GLY A 245 7.37 17.31 -7.27
C GLY A 245 7.66 15.85 -6.94
N VAL A 246 7.42 15.46 -5.68
CA VAL A 246 7.58 14.06 -5.23
C VAL A 246 6.20 13.48 -4.94
N THR A 247 5.89 12.30 -5.47
CA THR A 247 4.54 11.72 -5.42
C THR A 247 4.44 10.51 -4.50
N PHE A 248 5.51 9.70 -4.43
CA PHE A 248 5.55 8.46 -3.67
C PHE A 248 6.91 8.28 -3.00
N LEU A 249 6.90 7.77 -1.77
CA LEU A 249 8.09 7.52 -0.95
C LEU A 249 8.07 6.11 -0.39
N SER A 250 9.21 5.42 -0.44
CA SER A 250 9.35 4.09 0.15
C SER A 250 10.77 3.83 0.65
N TRP A 251 10.93 3.63 1.97
CA TRP A 251 12.19 3.22 2.57
C TRP A 251 12.48 1.74 2.29
N SER A 252 13.74 1.45 2.01
CA SER A 252 14.28 0.09 2.11
C SER A 252 14.20 -0.42 3.56
N PRO A 253 14.03 -1.73 3.78
CA PRO A 253 13.88 -2.30 5.13
C PRO A 253 15.12 -2.13 6.02
N ASP A 254 16.30 -2.09 5.41
CA ASP A 254 17.58 -1.84 6.11
C ASP A 254 17.83 -0.33 6.36
N GLY A 255 17.01 0.53 5.76
CA GLY A 255 17.10 1.98 5.88
C GLY A 255 18.22 2.61 5.06
N SER A 256 18.92 1.86 4.20
CA SER A 256 20.06 2.37 3.41
C SER A 256 19.63 3.23 2.23
N HIS A 257 18.43 2.97 1.71
CA HIS A 257 17.88 3.60 0.53
C HIS A 257 16.43 4.08 0.68
N VAL A 258 16.05 5.09 -0.11
CA VAL A 258 14.68 5.59 -0.27
C VAL A 258 14.34 5.73 -1.75
N LEU A 259 13.25 5.10 -2.18
CA LEU A 259 12.61 5.41 -3.46
C LEU A 259 11.81 6.71 -3.31
N ALA A 260 12.01 7.65 -4.23
CA ALA A 260 11.22 8.85 -4.39
C ALA A 260 10.75 8.98 -5.85
N SER A 261 9.47 8.73 -6.11
CA SER A 261 8.86 8.88 -7.43
C SER A 261 8.46 10.34 -7.70
N THR A 262 8.41 10.71 -8.98
CA THR A 262 7.96 12.04 -9.41
C THR A 262 6.76 11.93 -10.36
N PRO A 263 6.04 13.03 -10.66
CA PRO A 263 4.97 13.05 -11.67
C PRO A 263 5.43 12.77 -13.11
N SER A 264 6.73 12.89 -13.37
CA SER A 264 7.31 12.65 -14.70
C SER A 264 7.78 11.22 -14.87
N ALA A 265 8.28 10.88 -16.07
CA ALA A 265 8.95 9.61 -16.37
C ALA A 265 10.35 9.51 -15.73
N LEU A 266 10.42 9.79 -14.43
CA LEU A 266 11.62 9.80 -13.64
C LEU A 266 11.30 9.44 -12.19
N PHE A 267 12.21 8.70 -11.56
CA PHE A 267 12.26 8.62 -10.11
C PHE A 267 13.71 8.72 -9.63
N ARG A 268 13.88 8.81 -8.32
CA ARG A 268 15.19 8.85 -7.66
C ARG A 268 15.26 7.77 -6.60
N VAL A 269 16.45 7.19 -6.47
CA VAL A 269 16.80 6.36 -5.31
C VAL A 269 17.85 7.12 -4.53
N TRP A 270 17.54 7.40 -3.27
CA TRP A 270 18.41 8.13 -2.36
C TRP A 270 19.16 7.16 -1.48
N GLU A 271 20.47 7.32 -1.36
CA GLU A 271 21.26 6.76 -0.28
C GLU A 271 21.10 7.67 0.95
N THR A 272 20.89 7.09 2.13
CA THR A 272 20.34 7.83 3.28
C THR A 272 21.40 8.29 4.29
N ARG A 273 22.64 7.79 4.21
CA ARG A 273 23.73 8.22 5.09
C ARG A 273 24.24 9.61 4.72
N MET A 274 24.36 9.87 3.42
CA MET A 274 24.84 11.15 2.87
C MET A 274 23.76 11.89 2.08
N TRP A 275 22.57 11.31 1.91
CA TRP A 275 21.49 11.88 1.10
C TRP A 275 21.93 12.18 -0.33
N THR A 276 22.76 11.30 -0.89
CA THR A 276 23.08 11.30 -2.33
C THR A 276 21.96 10.59 -3.08
N CYS A 277 21.74 10.93 -4.35
CA CYS A 277 20.67 10.31 -5.12
C CYS A 277 21.13 9.91 -6.51
N GLU A 278 20.65 8.76 -6.94
CA GLU A 278 20.74 8.31 -8.32
C GLU A 278 19.43 8.67 -9.04
N ARG A 279 19.57 9.10 -10.29
CA ARG A 279 18.45 9.48 -11.16
C ARG A 279 18.14 8.31 -12.09
N TRP A 280 16.92 7.81 -12.04
CA TRP A 280 16.47 6.67 -12.84
C TRP A 280 15.42 7.10 -13.85
N PRO A 281 15.77 7.25 -15.14
CA PRO A 281 14.79 7.52 -16.17
C PRO A 281 13.87 6.31 -16.34
N CYS A 282 12.57 6.53 -16.26
CA CYS A 282 11.57 5.53 -16.60
C CYS A 282 11.15 5.70 -18.07
N LEU A 283 10.82 4.56 -18.68
CA LEU A 283 10.09 4.44 -19.94
C LEU A 283 8.68 5.06 -19.77
N LYS A 284 8.04 5.41 -20.89
CA LYS A 284 6.72 6.06 -21.16
C LYS A 284 5.92 6.85 -20.09
N GLY A 285 5.98 6.56 -18.79
CA GLY A 285 5.20 7.18 -17.71
C GLY A 285 5.92 7.25 -16.36
N ARG A 286 5.21 7.69 -15.32
CA ARG A 286 5.76 7.85 -13.95
C ARG A 286 5.91 6.52 -13.21
N CYS A 287 6.79 6.48 -12.22
CA CYS A 287 6.86 5.33 -11.29
C CYS A 287 5.63 5.33 -10.36
N GLN A 288 4.64 4.51 -10.68
CA GLN A 288 3.32 4.48 -10.01
C GLN A 288 3.37 3.85 -8.61
N SER A 289 4.15 2.78 -8.45
CA SER A 289 4.30 2.05 -7.19
C SER A 289 5.67 1.40 -7.12
N GLY A 290 6.18 1.19 -5.90
CA GLY A 290 7.38 0.39 -5.66
C GLY A 290 7.41 -0.26 -4.29
N CYS A 291 7.94 -1.48 -4.22
CA CYS A 291 8.13 -2.21 -2.98
C CYS A 291 9.54 -2.84 -2.91
N TRP A 292 10.15 -2.76 -1.74
CA TRP A 292 11.46 -3.35 -1.50
C TRP A 292 11.33 -4.83 -1.15
N SER A 293 12.30 -5.64 -1.56
CA SER A 293 12.44 -6.99 -1.02
C SER A 293 12.73 -6.91 0.48
N PRO A 294 12.26 -7.87 1.31
CA PRO A 294 12.48 -7.83 2.76
C PRO A 294 13.95 -7.84 3.17
N ASP A 295 14.82 -8.40 2.33
CA ASP A 295 16.28 -8.40 2.50
C ASP A 295 16.97 -7.09 2.06
N GLY A 296 16.21 -6.12 1.54
CA GLY A 296 16.71 -4.82 1.05
C GLY A 296 17.50 -4.88 -0.26
N SER A 297 17.74 -6.06 -0.81
CA SER A 297 18.62 -6.24 -1.97
C SER A 297 18.01 -5.80 -3.30
N ARG A 298 16.68 -5.67 -3.37
CA ARG A 298 15.92 -5.36 -4.58
C ARG A 298 14.81 -4.36 -4.33
N LEU A 299 14.52 -3.56 -5.35
CA LEU A 299 13.34 -2.71 -5.43
C LEU A 299 12.54 -3.13 -6.66
N LEU A 300 11.32 -3.63 -6.45
CA LEU A 300 10.35 -3.81 -7.52
C LEU A 300 9.57 -2.53 -7.73
N PHE A 301 9.29 -2.18 -8.98
CA PHE A 301 8.48 -1.01 -9.29
C PHE A 301 7.65 -1.22 -10.56
N ALA A 302 6.57 -0.45 -10.65
CA ALA A 302 5.66 -0.41 -11.79
C ALA A 302 5.58 1.02 -12.34
N VAL A 303 5.35 1.12 -13.65
CA VAL A 303 5.28 2.38 -14.39
C VAL A 303 3.86 2.61 -14.90
N GLU A 304 3.36 3.82 -14.75
CA GLU A 304 2.05 4.23 -15.26
C GLU A 304 1.95 4.02 -16.77
N GLY A 305 0.83 3.43 -17.20
CA GLY A 305 0.57 3.11 -18.60
C GLY A 305 1.36 1.90 -19.15
N GLU A 306 2.11 1.20 -18.30
CA GLU A 306 2.80 -0.03 -18.66
C GLU A 306 2.25 -1.23 -17.87
N THR A 307 2.44 -2.43 -18.42
CA THR A 307 1.93 -3.69 -17.85
C THR A 307 3.03 -4.50 -17.17
N VAL A 308 4.17 -3.88 -16.89
CA VAL A 308 5.42 -4.57 -16.55
C VAL A 308 5.86 -4.28 -15.12
N ILE A 309 6.37 -5.31 -14.44
CA ILE A 309 7.11 -5.16 -13.19
C ILE A 309 8.61 -5.12 -13.50
N TYR A 310 9.25 -4.06 -13.06
CA TYR A 310 10.69 -3.87 -13.13
C TYR A 310 11.35 -4.17 -11.78
N ALA A 311 12.63 -4.54 -11.81
CA ALA A 311 13.46 -4.74 -10.64
C ALA A 311 14.78 -3.97 -10.75
N LEU A 312 15.12 -3.20 -9.70
CA LEU A 312 16.48 -2.75 -9.43
C LEU A 312 17.14 -3.71 -8.45
N THR A 313 18.44 -3.99 -8.66
CA THR A 313 19.23 -4.86 -7.76
C THR A 313 20.44 -4.07 -7.25
N PHE A 314 20.64 -4.04 -5.94
CA PHE A 314 21.69 -3.23 -5.31
C PHE A 314 22.97 -4.03 -4.99
N ALA A 315 22.93 -5.36 -5.14
CA ALA A 315 24.08 -6.24 -4.93
C ALA A 315 24.87 -6.49 -6.23
N GLY A 316 25.93 -5.70 -6.46
CA GLY A 316 27.13 -6.10 -7.22
C GLY A 316 27.02 -6.32 -8.74
N GLY A 317 25.99 -5.81 -9.42
CA GLY A 317 25.81 -5.92 -10.87
C GLY A 317 25.44 -4.59 -11.53
N PRO A 318 25.37 -4.54 -12.88
CA PRO A 318 25.01 -3.32 -13.61
C PRO A 318 23.67 -2.74 -13.11
N GLN A 319 23.68 -1.44 -12.84
CA GLN A 319 22.55 -0.63 -12.37
C GLN A 319 21.55 -0.38 -13.51
N ALA A 320 20.89 -1.42 -13.99
CA ALA A 320 19.81 -1.30 -14.96
C ALA A 320 18.54 -1.95 -14.42
N ALA A 321 17.39 -1.34 -14.73
CA ALA A 321 16.10 -1.94 -14.44
C ALA A 321 15.89 -3.18 -15.32
N ALA A 322 15.67 -4.33 -14.68
CA ALA A 322 15.36 -5.57 -15.37
C ALA A 322 13.85 -5.83 -15.35
N VAL A 323 13.29 -6.27 -16.47
CA VAL A 323 11.89 -6.72 -16.52
C VAL A 323 11.78 -8.09 -15.87
N VAL A 324 10.92 -8.24 -14.88
CA VAL A 324 10.75 -9.49 -14.13
C VAL A 324 9.40 -10.16 -14.35
N ALA A 325 8.35 -9.39 -14.64
CA ALA A 325 7.03 -9.90 -15.03
C ALA A 325 6.34 -9.00 -16.05
N ASP A 326 5.57 -9.59 -16.95
CA ASP A 326 4.69 -8.93 -17.92
C ASP A 326 3.24 -9.34 -17.65
N LEU A 327 2.43 -8.38 -17.26
CA LEU A 327 1.04 -8.53 -16.86
C LEU A 327 0.08 -7.99 -17.92
N SER A 328 0.45 -8.09 -19.19
CA SER A 328 -0.42 -7.80 -20.32
C SER A 328 -1.75 -8.55 -20.24
N GLU A 329 -2.82 -7.91 -20.71
CA GLU A 329 -4.18 -8.45 -20.66
C GLU A 329 -4.26 -9.89 -21.22
N THR A 330 -4.89 -10.77 -20.45
CA THR A 330 -5.13 -12.16 -20.78
C THR A 330 -6.60 -12.48 -20.53
N THR A 331 -7.25 -13.17 -21.47
CA THR A 331 -8.63 -13.60 -21.34
C THR A 331 -8.70 -14.98 -20.69
N PHE A 332 -9.52 -15.10 -19.65
CA PHE A 332 -9.88 -16.34 -18.98
C PHE A 332 -11.36 -16.63 -19.26
N HIS A 333 -11.66 -17.84 -19.72
CA HIS A 333 -13.04 -18.26 -19.94
C HIS A 333 -13.61 -18.82 -18.64
N THR A 334 -14.56 -18.12 -18.02
CA THR A 334 -15.27 -18.55 -16.80
C THR A 334 -16.70 -18.97 -17.12
N GLU A 335 -17.40 -19.56 -16.14
CA GLU A 335 -18.82 -19.95 -16.29
C GLU A 335 -19.73 -18.72 -16.52
N ASP A 336 -19.34 -17.56 -15.98
CA ASP A 336 -20.09 -16.30 -16.06
C ASP A 336 -19.73 -15.44 -17.28
N GLY A 337 -18.70 -15.85 -18.05
CA GLY A 337 -18.28 -15.21 -19.29
C GLY A 337 -16.77 -15.09 -19.44
N ASP A 338 -16.34 -14.32 -20.45
CA ASP A 338 -14.93 -14.03 -20.65
C ASP A 338 -14.48 -12.94 -19.68
N LEU A 339 -13.48 -13.26 -18.84
CA LEU A 339 -12.86 -12.36 -17.89
C LEU A 339 -11.48 -11.94 -18.39
N ILE A 340 -11.25 -10.64 -18.57
CA ILE A 340 -9.98 -10.10 -19.03
C ILE A 340 -9.21 -9.57 -17.82
N VAL A 341 -8.07 -10.18 -17.52
CA VAL A 341 -7.21 -9.81 -16.39
C VAL A 341 -5.85 -9.36 -16.90
N GLY A 342 -5.31 -8.30 -16.29
CA GLY A 342 -4.03 -7.71 -16.64
C GLY A 342 -4.15 -6.21 -16.84
N GLY A 343 -3.18 -5.64 -17.52
CA GLY A 343 -3.14 -4.20 -17.78
C GLY A 343 -2.31 -3.45 -16.74
N GLU A 344 -2.77 -2.27 -16.38
CA GLU A 344 -2.00 -1.34 -15.58
C GLU A 344 -1.95 -1.74 -14.10
N ILE A 345 -0.76 -1.64 -13.51
CA ILE A 345 -0.51 -1.96 -12.10
C ILE A 345 -0.75 -0.71 -11.25
N GLN A 346 -1.63 -0.82 -10.25
CA GLN A 346 -1.86 0.22 -9.26
C GLN A 346 -0.85 0.18 -8.11
N SER A 347 -0.61 -1.01 -7.55
CA SER A 347 0.20 -1.15 -6.34
C SER A 347 0.87 -2.51 -6.24
N LEU A 348 2.04 -2.52 -5.61
CA LEU A 348 2.85 -3.71 -5.32
C LEU A 348 3.04 -3.83 -3.80
N ALA A 349 2.79 -5.03 -3.25
CA ALA A 349 3.04 -5.32 -1.85
C ALA A 349 3.80 -6.64 -1.72
N TRP A 350 5.00 -6.60 -1.14
CA TRP A 350 5.75 -7.80 -0.80
C TRP A 350 5.45 -8.17 0.66
N ASP A 351 5.23 -9.46 0.92
CA ASP A 351 5.08 -9.91 2.29
C ASP A 351 6.42 -9.78 3.06
N PRO A 352 6.38 -9.58 4.39
CA PRO A 352 7.59 -9.39 5.19
C PRO A 352 8.56 -10.58 5.19
N ARG A 353 8.10 -11.78 4.85
CA ARG A 353 8.95 -12.99 4.78
C ARG A 353 9.59 -13.19 3.42
N GLY A 354 9.12 -12.48 2.40
CA GLY A 354 9.69 -12.51 1.05
C GLY A 354 9.26 -13.74 0.25
N GLU A 355 8.13 -14.35 0.59
CA GLU A 355 7.58 -15.56 -0.03
C GLU A 355 6.34 -15.27 -0.92
N ARG A 356 5.73 -14.09 -0.80
CA ARG A 356 4.54 -13.66 -1.56
C ARG A 356 4.66 -12.22 -2.03
N LEU A 357 4.28 -11.99 -3.28
CA LEU A 357 4.08 -10.65 -3.85
C LEU A 357 2.63 -10.55 -4.29
N ALA A 358 1.91 -9.54 -3.78
CA ALA A 358 0.58 -9.17 -4.22
C ALA A 358 0.69 -7.96 -5.16
N VAL A 359 -0.06 -8.01 -6.27
CA VAL A 359 -0.06 -6.99 -7.32
C VAL A 359 -1.49 -6.59 -7.61
N LEU A 360 -1.85 -5.35 -7.32
CA LEU A 360 -3.18 -4.81 -7.60
C LEU A 360 -3.21 -4.28 -9.03
N LEU A 361 -4.04 -4.89 -9.87
CA LEU A 361 -4.30 -4.49 -11.24
C LEU A 361 -5.54 -3.58 -11.28
N LYS A 362 -5.47 -2.46 -12.02
CA LYS A 362 -6.52 -1.42 -12.00
C LYS A 362 -7.86 -1.89 -12.59
N GLY A 363 -7.85 -2.84 -13.52
CA GLY A 363 -9.01 -3.13 -14.35
C GLY A 363 -9.43 -1.94 -15.22
N ASP A 364 -10.62 -2.02 -15.80
CA ASP A 364 -11.29 -0.94 -16.51
C ASP A 364 -12.67 -0.69 -15.86
N PRO A 365 -12.87 0.47 -15.20
CA PRO A 365 -14.12 0.76 -14.49
C PRO A 365 -15.34 0.86 -15.43
N GLN A 366 -15.13 1.00 -16.75
CA GLN A 366 -16.21 1.06 -17.73
C GLN A 366 -16.58 -0.33 -18.29
N ALA A 367 -15.75 -1.34 -18.05
CA ALA A 367 -15.94 -2.67 -18.60
C ALA A 367 -16.13 -3.70 -17.49
N THR A 368 -17.33 -4.28 -17.41
CA THR A 368 -17.69 -5.25 -16.38
C THR A 368 -16.85 -6.52 -16.42
N ASN A 369 -16.29 -6.87 -17.58
CA ASN A 369 -15.45 -8.04 -17.78
C ASN A 369 -13.95 -7.77 -17.57
N ARG A 370 -13.58 -6.58 -17.09
CA ARG A 370 -12.20 -6.16 -16.82
C ARG A 370 -12.08 -5.62 -15.38
N PRO A 371 -12.42 -6.40 -14.34
CA PRO A 371 -12.44 -5.88 -12.98
C PRO A 371 -11.03 -5.61 -12.45
N ALA A 372 -10.93 -4.69 -11.49
CA ALA A 372 -9.74 -4.62 -10.65
C ALA A 372 -9.56 -5.93 -9.87
N ILE A 373 -8.33 -6.44 -9.79
CA ILE A 373 -8.04 -7.75 -9.19
C ILE A 373 -6.63 -7.78 -8.61
N ILE A 374 -6.39 -8.61 -7.61
CA ILE A 374 -5.06 -8.80 -7.03
C ILE A 374 -4.46 -10.10 -7.57
N ALA A 375 -3.39 -9.99 -8.36
CA ALA A 375 -2.56 -11.13 -8.74
C ALA A 375 -1.56 -11.45 -7.63
N VAL A 376 -1.43 -12.73 -7.28
CA VAL A 376 -0.51 -13.21 -6.25
C VAL A 376 0.58 -14.06 -6.89
N PHE A 377 1.82 -13.78 -6.50
CA PHE A 377 3.01 -14.53 -6.91
C PHE A 377 3.66 -15.16 -5.69
N LYS A 378 4.21 -16.35 -5.85
CA LYS A 378 5.22 -16.89 -4.96
C LYS A 378 6.56 -16.29 -5.34
N THR A 379 7.33 -15.90 -4.34
CA THR A 379 8.61 -15.23 -4.55
C THR A 379 9.74 -16.01 -3.91
N ARG A 380 10.91 -15.93 -4.55
CA ARG A 380 12.18 -16.42 -4.03
C ARG A 380 13.21 -15.34 -4.31
N THR A 381 13.87 -14.79 -3.30
CA THR A 381 14.90 -13.75 -3.50
C THR A 381 16.31 -14.31 -3.69
N SER A 382 16.56 -15.54 -3.21
CA SER A 382 17.87 -16.19 -3.18
C SER A 382 17.75 -17.70 -3.47
N PRO A 383 18.71 -18.31 -4.22
CA PRO A 383 19.90 -17.70 -4.82
C PRO A 383 19.62 -16.93 -6.13
N ILE A 384 18.50 -17.22 -6.78
CA ILE A 384 18.03 -16.52 -7.99
C ILE A 384 16.68 -15.92 -7.67
N PHE A 385 16.43 -14.72 -8.19
CA PHE A 385 15.14 -14.07 -8.05
C PHE A 385 14.10 -14.73 -8.96
N GLU A 386 13.01 -15.22 -8.37
CA GLU A 386 11.91 -15.86 -9.07
C GLU A 386 10.56 -15.23 -8.67
N LEU A 387 9.72 -15.02 -9.68
CA LEU A 387 8.30 -14.71 -9.53
C LEU A 387 7.50 -15.85 -10.18
N LEU A 388 6.80 -16.63 -9.37
CA LEU A 388 5.99 -17.74 -9.83
C LEU A 388 4.51 -17.39 -9.67
N PRO A 389 3.68 -17.50 -10.72
CA PRO A 389 2.23 -17.36 -10.61
C PRO A 389 1.65 -18.22 -9.50
N CYS A 390 0.76 -17.64 -8.70
CA CYS A 390 0.02 -18.38 -7.68
C CYS A 390 -1.48 -18.41 -7.99
N GLY A 391 -2.06 -17.26 -8.33
CA GLY A 391 -3.49 -17.13 -8.60
C GLY A 391 -3.97 -15.73 -8.22
N PHE A 392 -5.27 -15.58 -8.00
CA PHE A 392 -5.90 -14.28 -7.80
C PHE A 392 -6.66 -14.18 -6.47
N VAL A 393 -6.69 -12.96 -5.92
CA VAL A 393 -7.57 -12.60 -4.80
C VAL A 393 -8.68 -11.71 -5.34
N GLN A 394 -9.92 -12.21 -5.24
CA GLN A 394 -11.15 -11.55 -5.68
C GLN A 394 -12.13 -11.37 -4.52
N GLY A 395 -12.95 -10.34 -4.62
CA GLY A 395 -13.98 -10.02 -3.63
C GLY A 395 -15.32 -10.68 -3.96
N GLU A 396 -16.39 -10.17 -3.34
CA GLU A 396 -17.75 -10.49 -3.77
C GLU A 396 -18.03 -9.92 -5.18
N PRO A 397 -19.01 -10.48 -5.93
CA PRO A 397 -19.35 -9.98 -7.26
C PRO A 397 -19.59 -8.46 -7.28
N GLY A 398 -18.94 -7.77 -8.22
CA GLY A 398 -19.01 -6.31 -8.36
C GLY A 398 -18.25 -5.51 -7.29
N VAL A 399 -17.57 -6.18 -6.35
CA VAL A 399 -16.75 -5.54 -5.32
C VAL A 399 -15.28 -5.60 -5.70
N GLU A 400 -14.66 -4.44 -5.84
CA GLU A 400 -13.28 -4.31 -6.31
C GLU A 400 -12.30 -4.08 -5.16
N PRO A 401 -11.08 -4.62 -5.23
CA PRO A 401 -10.01 -4.25 -4.31
C PRO A 401 -9.58 -2.79 -4.56
N ARG A 402 -9.41 -2.02 -3.47
CA ARG A 402 -9.03 -0.61 -3.52
C ARG A 402 -7.64 -0.36 -2.95
N LEU A 403 -7.28 -1.08 -1.89
CA LEU A 403 -6.00 -0.98 -1.19
C LEU A 403 -5.64 -2.34 -0.62
N MET A 404 -4.35 -2.63 -0.52
CA MET A 404 -3.85 -3.87 0.07
C MET A 404 -2.59 -3.64 0.90
N GLN A 405 -2.42 -4.40 1.98
CA GLN A 405 -1.20 -4.40 2.80
C GLN A 405 -1.02 -5.75 3.49
N PHE A 406 0.20 -6.29 3.50
CA PHE A 406 0.52 -7.46 4.32
C PHE A 406 0.62 -7.10 5.81
N HIS A 407 0.12 -7.98 6.66
CA HIS A 407 0.37 -7.94 8.09
C HIS A 407 1.88 -8.13 8.36
N PRO A 408 2.50 -7.29 9.20
CA PRO A 408 3.96 -7.28 9.35
C PRO A 408 4.52 -8.52 10.05
N ASN A 409 3.73 -9.19 10.89
CA ASN A 409 4.22 -10.32 11.70
C ASN A 409 3.17 -11.42 11.86
N PHE A 410 2.70 -12.00 10.75
CA PHE A 410 1.80 -13.15 10.81
C PHE A 410 2.59 -14.46 10.99
N GLN A 411 2.36 -15.16 12.09
CA GLN A 411 3.21 -16.30 12.49
C GLN A 411 3.14 -17.50 11.54
N HIS A 412 1.97 -17.76 10.95
CA HIS A 412 1.72 -18.98 10.18
C HIS A 412 1.99 -18.83 8.67
N GLY A 413 2.54 -17.68 8.24
CA GLY A 413 2.87 -17.42 6.84
C GLY A 413 2.78 -15.94 6.52
N ALA A 414 1.94 -15.57 5.56
CA ALA A 414 1.61 -14.18 5.25
C ALA A 414 0.10 -13.93 5.40
N LEU A 415 -0.30 -12.71 5.74
CA LEU A 415 -1.71 -12.33 5.86
C LEU A 415 -1.93 -11.03 5.08
N LEU A 416 -2.61 -11.10 3.94
CA LEU A 416 -2.90 -9.93 3.12
C LEU A 416 -4.20 -9.30 3.56
N THR A 417 -4.15 -8.04 3.95
CA THR A 417 -5.34 -7.24 4.20
C THR A 417 -5.76 -6.56 2.91
N VAL A 418 -7.05 -6.66 2.58
CA VAL A 418 -7.64 -6.01 1.39
C VAL A 418 -8.77 -5.10 1.86
N CYS A 419 -8.72 -3.83 1.46
CA CYS A 419 -9.82 -2.89 1.60
C CYS A 419 -10.58 -2.84 0.27
N TRP A 420 -11.89 -3.07 0.34
CA TRP A 420 -12.75 -3.25 -0.81
C TRP A 420 -13.55 -1.98 -1.13
N SER A 421 -14.07 -1.88 -2.36
CA SER A 421 -14.92 -0.77 -2.82
C SER A 421 -16.20 -0.61 -2.00
N SER A 422 -16.70 -1.70 -1.40
CA SER A 422 -17.84 -1.71 -0.48
C SER A 422 -17.54 -1.09 0.90
N GLY A 423 -16.28 -0.72 1.18
CA GLY A 423 -15.84 -0.32 2.51
C GLY A 423 -15.62 -1.49 3.47
N ARG A 424 -15.72 -2.74 2.99
CA ARG A 424 -15.31 -3.92 3.74
C ARG A 424 -13.79 -4.00 3.81
N ILE A 425 -13.28 -4.53 4.92
CA ILE A 425 -11.88 -4.93 5.09
C ILE A 425 -11.89 -6.43 5.39
N THR A 426 -11.11 -7.19 4.64
CA THR A 426 -10.91 -8.62 4.87
C THR A 426 -9.42 -8.94 4.97
N HIS A 427 -9.11 -10.08 5.57
CA HIS A 427 -7.76 -10.59 5.68
C HIS A 427 -7.68 -11.98 5.05
N VAL A 428 -6.78 -12.15 4.09
CA VAL A 428 -6.57 -13.38 3.31
C VAL A 428 -5.28 -14.04 3.77
N PRO A 429 -5.35 -15.18 4.49
CA PRO A 429 -4.16 -15.87 4.98
C PRO A 429 -3.54 -16.75 3.88
N PHE A 430 -2.21 -16.70 3.80
CA PHE A 430 -1.38 -17.63 3.06
C PHE A 430 -0.58 -18.45 4.08
N TYR A 431 -0.90 -19.73 4.22
CA TYR A 431 -0.23 -20.59 5.18
C TYR A 431 1.02 -21.20 4.55
N PHE A 432 2.17 -21.03 5.22
CA PHE A 432 3.42 -21.63 4.77
C PHE A 432 3.66 -22.89 5.59
N LEU A 433 3.72 -24.04 4.92
CA LEU A 433 4.06 -25.29 5.57
C LEU A 433 5.44 -25.14 6.21
N THR A 434 5.50 -25.30 7.53
CA THR A 434 6.79 -25.45 8.20
C THR A 434 7.31 -26.82 7.81
N SER A 435 8.44 -26.90 7.10
CA SER A 435 9.14 -28.18 6.92
C SER A 435 9.45 -28.72 8.31
N ALA A 436 8.74 -29.76 8.75
CA ALA A 436 9.09 -30.47 9.96
C ALA A 436 10.54 -30.96 9.83
N ALA A 437 11.35 -30.73 10.87
CA ALA A 437 12.77 -31.06 10.92
C ALA A 437 13.07 -32.49 10.41
N PRO A 438 14.26 -32.75 9.83
CA PRO A 438 14.61 -34.07 9.33
C PRO A 438 14.52 -35.09 10.47
N LEU A 439 13.78 -36.17 10.23
CA LEU A 439 13.82 -37.37 11.08
C LEU A 439 15.27 -37.86 11.12
N VAL A 440 15.98 -37.51 12.20
CA VAL A 440 17.27 -38.10 12.54
C VAL A 440 17.01 -39.57 12.80
N GLY A 441 17.46 -40.41 11.87
CA GLY A 441 17.29 -41.84 11.93
C GLY A 441 18.02 -42.44 13.12
N LEU A 442 17.29 -43.25 13.88
CA LEU A 442 17.86 -44.37 14.61
C LEU A 442 17.06 -45.62 14.24
N SER A 443 17.81 -46.56 13.66
CA SER A 443 17.54 -47.97 13.36
C SER A 443 16.24 -48.61 13.87
N GLY A 444 15.51 -49.28 12.96
CA GLY A 444 14.71 -50.46 13.33
C GLY A 444 13.45 -50.73 12.48
N SER A 445 13.62 -51.48 11.38
CA SER A 445 12.60 -52.31 10.65
C SER A 445 11.31 -51.65 10.09
N PRO A 446 10.77 -52.15 8.95
CA PRO A 446 9.63 -51.52 8.28
C PRO A 446 8.30 -52.02 8.88
N SER A 447 7.66 -51.21 9.70
CA SER A 447 6.26 -51.43 10.09
C SER A 447 5.33 -50.64 9.16
N ARG A 448 4.45 -51.39 8.50
CA ARG A 448 3.31 -51.02 7.64
C ARG A 448 2.83 -49.56 7.73
N LEU A 449 2.71 -48.94 6.55
CA LEU A 449 1.93 -47.72 6.29
C LEU A 449 0.52 -47.83 6.89
N HIS A 450 0.22 -47.00 7.89
CA HIS A 450 -1.15 -46.69 8.27
C HIS A 450 -1.68 -45.57 7.35
N PRO A 451 -2.95 -45.63 6.91
CA PRO A 451 -3.52 -44.61 6.05
C PRO A 451 -3.75 -43.31 6.84
N LEU A 452 -3.21 -42.20 6.31
CA LEU A 452 -3.68 -40.82 6.46
C LEU A 452 -4.52 -40.54 7.71
N GLU A 453 -3.85 -40.11 8.79
CA GLU A 453 -4.51 -39.19 9.72
C GLU A 453 -4.77 -37.90 8.94
N ARG A 454 -6.06 -37.63 8.68
CA ARG A 454 -6.55 -36.31 8.26
C ARG A 454 -5.95 -35.26 9.21
N PRO A 455 -5.54 -34.08 8.72
CA PRO A 455 -5.11 -33.02 9.61
C PRO A 455 -6.30 -32.63 10.49
N ALA A 456 -6.26 -33.09 11.74
CA ALA A 456 -7.19 -32.67 12.77
C ALA A 456 -6.90 -31.21 13.13
N ASP A 457 -7.94 -30.40 13.05
CA ASP A 457 -8.17 -29.21 13.87
C ASP A 457 -7.08 -28.12 13.91
N PHE A 458 -6.74 -27.56 12.74
CA PHE A 458 -6.36 -26.13 12.68
C PHE A 458 -7.57 -25.20 12.82
N ALA A 459 -8.79 -25.76 12.83
CA ALA A 459 -10.05 -25.02 12.93
C ALA A 459 -10.45 -24.61 14.36
N SER A 460 -9.71 -25.05 15.40
CA SER A 460 -10.09 -24.83 16.80
C SER A 460 -9.25 -23.77 17.54
N GLN A 461 -8.38 -23.04 16.85
CA GLN A 461 -7.66 -21.91 17.44
C GLN A 461 -8.27 -20.61 16.94
N SER A 462 -8.99 -19.93 17.84
CA SER A 462 -9.69 -18.67 17.63
C SER A 462 -8.71 -17.56 17.22
N LEU A 463 -8.46 -17.41 15.93
CA LEU A 463 -7.85 -16.21 15.37
C LEU A 463 -8.93 -15.13 15.34
N PHE A 464 -8.87 -14.20 16.31
CA PHE A 464 -9.72 -13.01 16.40
C PHE A 464 -11.22 -13.28 16.64
N THR A 465 -11.52 -13.99 17.73
CA THR A 465 -12.88 -13.97 18.30
C THR A 465 -12.76 -13.57 19.77
N GLU A 466 -13.06 -12.31 20.07
CA GLU A 466 -13.88 -11.93 21.23
C GLU A 466 -14.13 -10.41 21.26
N LEU A 467 -15.37 -10.08 21.67
CA LEU A 467 -15.91 -8.78 22.06
C LEU A 467 -16.27 -7.81 20.92
N LEU A 468 -17.55 -7.83 20.55
CA LEU A 468 -18.50 -6.73 20.83
C LEU A 468 -19.93 -7.23 20.59
N SER A 469 -20.66 -7.45 21.69
CA SER A 469 -22.13 -7.34 21.74
C SER A 469 -22.53 -5.89 21.94
#